data_AF-A0A8X6VDM1-F1
#
_entry.id   AF-A0A8X6VDM1-F1
#
_cell.length_a   1.000
_cell.length_b   1.000
_cell.length_c   1.000
_cell.angle_alpha   90.00
_cell.angle_beta   90.00
_cell.angle_gamma   90.00
#
_symmetry.space_group_name_H-M   'P 1'
#
loop_
_entity.id
_entity.type
_entity.pdbx_description
1 polymer ?
#
loop_
_entity_poly.entity_id
_entity_poly.type
_entity_poly.pdbx_seq_one_letter_code
_entity_poly.pdbx_strand_id
1 'polypeptide(L)' 'MNIVEQIWDALQRAVQKRSPPPLTPIDLWTALQDVWCQLPPEQLRTIIEYMPRHVATLLRARGCPTRY' A
#
# COMPACT_ATOMS: atom_id res chain seq x y z
N MET A 1 9.62 5.67 -5.36
CA MET A 1 8.33 5.36 -4.72
C MET A 1 7.59 4.37 -5.60
N ASN A 2 7.79 3.10 -5.31
CA ASN A 2 7.06 2.00 -5.94
C ASN A 2 5.62 2.01 -5.41
N ILE A 3 4.63 1.70 -6.24
CA ILE A 3 3.21 1.64 -5.82
C ILE A 3 3.05 0.63 -4.68
N VAL A 4 3.84 -0.44 -4.70
CA VAL A 4 3.90 -1.43 -3.64
C VAL A 4 4.33 -0.80 -2.31
N GLU A 5 5.27 0.14 -2.31
CA GLU A 5 5.69 0.86 -1.10
C GLU A 5 4.56 1.75 -0.58
N GLN A 6 3.82 2.44 -1.46
CA GLN A 6 2.70 3.29 -1.05
C GLN A 6 1.54 2.49 -0.43
N ILE A 7 1.24 1.31 -1.00
CA ILE A 7 0.26 0.39 -0.43
C ILE A 7 0.73 -0.12 0.92
N TRP A 8 2.01 -0.53 1.00
CA TRP A 8 2.60 -1.05 2.22
C TRP A 8 2.60 -0.01 3.35
N ASP A 9 2.94 1.24 3.04
CA ASP A 9 2.89 2.36 3.97
C ASP A 9 1.48 2.60 4.52
N ALA A 10 0.46 2.53 3.64
CA ALA A 10 -0.93 2.70 4.04
C ALA A 10 -1.40 1.57 4.97
N LEU A 11 -1.07 0.32 4.63
CA LEU A 11 -1.35 -0.86 5.44
C LEU A 11 -0.66 -0.79 6.81
N GLN A 12 0.63 -0.45 6.83
CA GLN A 12 1.42 -0.35 8.05
C GLN A 12 0.84 0.71 9.01
N ARG A 13 0.48 1.89 8.49
CA ARG A 13 -0.14 2.95 9.31
C ARG A 13 -1.49 2.52 9.87
N ALA A 14 -2.30 1.81 9.09
CA ALA A 14 -3.61 1.34 9.54
C ALA A 14 -3.48 0.24 10.61
N VAL A 15 -2.52 -0.68 10.47
CA VAL A 15 -2.21 -1.69 11.49
C VAL A 15 -1.68 -1.05 12.78
N GLN A 16 -0.80 -0.05 12.69
CA GLN A 16 -0.27 0.66 13.86
C GLN A 16 -1.34 1.45 14.64
N LYS A 17 -2.36 1.95 13.95
CA LYS A 17 -3.49 2.68 14.58
C LYS A 17 -4.51 1.74 15.25
N ARG A 18 -4.39 0.43 15.04
CA ARG A 18 -5.32 -0.56 15.58
C ARG A 18 -5.05 -0.76 17.08
N SER A 19 -6.12 -0.84 17.87
CA SER A 19 -6.05 -1.08 19.31
C SER A 19 -6.95 -2.27 19.67
N PRO A 20 -6.44 -3.30 20.39
CA PRO A 20 -5.07 -3.44 20.88
C PRO A 20 -4.06 -3.71 19.76
N PRO A 21 -2.78 -3.31 19.94
CA PRO A 21 -1.74 -3.62 18.97
C PRO A 21 -1.56 -5.14 18.84
N PRO A 22 -1.24 -5.64 17.65
CA PRO A 22 -0.98 -7.07 17.45
C PRO A 22 0.25 -7.49 18.28
N LEU A 23 0.06 -8.42 19.20
CA LEU A 23 1.07 -8.88 20.15
C LEU A 23 1.85 -10.10 19.62
N THR A 24 1.25 -10.84 18.68
CA THR A 24 1.87 -12.02 18.06
C THR A 24 1.99 -11.85 16.54
N PRO A 25 2.92 -12.58 15.88
CA PRO A 25 3.01 -12.59 14.41
C PRO A 25 1.69 -13.01 13.73
N ILE A 26 0.91 -13.88 14.39
CA ILE A 26 -0.39 -14.35 13.93
C ILE A 26 -1.43 -13.23 14.01
N ASP A 27 -1.43 -12.46 15.10
CA ASP A 27 -2.30 -11.29 15.25
C ASP A 27 -1.94 -10.20 14.24
N LEU A 28 -0.64 -10.03 13.95
CA LEU A 28 -0.17 -9.09 12.93
C LEU A 28 -0.68 -9.50 11.55
N TRP A 29 -0.55 -10.78 11.20
CA TRP A 29 -1.06 -11.30 9.93
C TRP A 29 -2.57 -11.13 9.81
N THR A 30 -3.31 -11.45 10.87
CA THR A 30 -4.77 -11.30 10.92
C THR A 30 -5.18 -9.83 10.83
N ALA A 31 -4.47 -8.93 11.52
CA ALA A 31 -4.73 -7.49 11.46
C ALA A 31 -4.43 -6.93 10.07
N LEU A 32 -3.38 -7.41 9.39
CA LEU A 32 -3.04 -6.99 8.04
C LEU A 32 -4.13 -7.42 7.05
N GLN A 33 -4.63 -8.65 7.16
CA GLN A 33 -5.73 -9.16 6.34
C GLN A 33 -7.04 -8.40 6.59
N ASP A 34 -7.35 -8.08 7.85
CA ASP A 34 -8.54 -7.32 8.22
C ASP A 34 -8.47 -5.89 7.65
N VAL A 35 -7.35 -5.19 7.85
CA VAL A 35 -7.12 -3.85 7.27
C VAL A 35 -7.18 -3.89 5.75
N TRP A 36 -6.64 -4.94 5.12
CA TRP A 36 -6.72 -5.13 3.67
C TRP A 36 -8.16 -5.34 3.18
N CYS A 37 -8.98 -6.10 3.92
CA CYS A 37 -10.41 -6.26 3.59
C CYS A 37 -11.22 -4.99 3.83
N GLN A 38 -10.83 -4.17 4.80
CA GLN A 38 -11.52 -2.91 5.12
C GLN A 38 -11.14 -1.75 4.20
N LEU A 39 -10.09 -1.91 3.39
CA LEU A 39 -9.69 -0.90 2.41
C LEU A 39 -10.80 -0.70 1.38
N PRO A 40 -11.29 0.54 1.18
CA PRO A 40 -12.38 0.78 0.28
C PRO A 40 -11.98 0.41 -1.15
N PRO A 41 -12.86 -0.26 -1.91
CA PRO A 41 -12.58 -0.68 -3.28
C PRO A 41 -12.26 0.52 -4.19
N GLU A 42 -12.76 1.70 -3.87
CA GLU A 42 -12.43 2.95 -4.56
C GLU A 42 -10.94 3.32 -4.44
N GLN A 43 -10.33 3.09 -3.28
CA GLN A 43 -8.90 3.34 -3.07
C GLN A 43 -8.05 2.32 -3.83
N LEU A 44 -8.44 1.04 -3.81
CA LEU A 44 -7.79 -0.01 -4.60
C LEU A 44 -7.90 0.27 -6.10
N ARG A 45 -9.08 0.68 -6.56
CA ARG A 45 -9.32 1.01 -7.96
C ARG A 45 -8.52 2.23 -8.40
N THR A 46 -8.45 3.26 -7.55
CA THR A 46 -7.60 4.43 -7.79
C THR A 46 -6.14 4.00 -7.97
N ILE A 47 -5.62 3.13 -7.09
CA ILE A 47 -4.25 2.61 -7.18
C ILE A 47 -4.01 1.82 -8.47
N ILE A 48 -4.97 0.96 -8.87
CA ILE A 48 -4.92 0.20 -10.13
C ILE A 48 -4.96 1.15 -11.34
N GLU A 49 -5.79 2.20 -11.30
CA GLU A 49 -5.88 3.21 -12.36
C GLU A 49 -4.60 4.07 -12.47
N TYR A 50 -3.86 4.23 -11.36
CA TYR A 50 -2.55 4.90 -11.36
C TYR A 50 -1.41 3.98 -11.85
N MET A 51 -1.54 2.66 -11.78
CA MET A 51 -0.48 1.72 -12.23
C MET A 51 0.01 1.98 -13.67
N PRO A 52 -0.85 2.08 -14.70
CA PRO A 52 -0.41 2.36 -16.06
C PRO A 52 0.36 3.68 -16.18
N ARG A 53 -0.07 4.71 -15.45
CA ARG A 53 0.58 6.05 -15.44
C ARG A 53 1.95 6.01 -14.77
N HIS A 54 2.10 5.24 -13.70
CA HIS A 54 3.39 5.04 -13.05
C HIS A 54 4.33 4.18 -13.88
N VAL A 55 3.84 3.10 -14.49
CA VAL A 55 4.65 2.30 -15.42
C VAL A 55 5.13 3.17 -16.59
N ALA A 56 4.27 4.02 -17.15
CA ALA A 56 4.66 4.99 -18.16
C ALA A 56 5.71 5.99 -17.64
N THR A 57 5.58 6.44 -16.39
CA THR A 57 6.55 7.35 -15.74
C THR A 57 7.90 6.65 -15.51
N LEU A 58 7.91 5.39 -15.08
CA LEU A 58 9.11 4.58 -14.87
C LEU A 58 9.83 4.29 -16.20
N LEU A 59 9.07 3.94 -17.24
CA LEU A 59 9.57 3.76 -18.60
C LEU A 59 10.18 5.05 -19.13
N ARG A 60 9.51 6.20 -18.92
CA ARG A 60 10.04 7.53 -19.28
C ARG A 60 11.29 7.92 -18.50
N ALA A 61 11.33 7.59 -17.21
CA ALA A 61 12.47 7.83 -16.35
C ALA A 61 13.65 6.89 -16.63
N ARG A 62 13.51 5.89 -17.52
CA ARG A 62 14.50 4.83 -17.77
C ARG A 62 15.01 4.17 -16.48
N GLY A 63 14.14 4.03 -15.48
CA GLY A 63 14.52 3.49 -14.16
C GLY A 63 15.27 4.46 -13.23
N CYS A 64 15.46 5.73 -13.61
CA CYS A 64 16.02 6.74 -12.70
C CYS A 64 15.00 7.13 -11.61
N PRO A 65 15.44 7.41 -10.37
CA PRO A 65 14.56 7.86 -9.30
C PRO A 65 13.91 9.18 -9.68
N THR A 66 12.59 9.16 -9.85
CA THR A 66 11.81 10.38 -9.98
C THR A 66 11.58 10.95 -8.58
N ARG A 67 12.07 12.17 -8.35
CA ARG A 67 11.88 12.90 -7.09
C ARG A 67 10.44 13.38 -7.00
N TYR A 68 9.71 12.81 -6.06
CA TYR A 68 8.47 13.32 -5.50
C TYR A 68 8.47 12.99 -4.01
#